data_AF-A0A7L5BDJ2-F1
#
_entry.id   AF-A0A7L5BDJ2-F1
#
_cell.length_a   1.000
_cell.length_b   1.000
_cell.length_c   1.000
_cell.angle_alpha   90.00
_cell.angle_beta   90.00
_cell.angle_gamma   90.00
#
_symmetry.space_group_name_H-M   'P 1'
#
loop_
_entity.id
_entity.type
_entity.pdbx_description
1 polymer ?
#
loop_
_entity_poly.entity_id
_entity_poly.type
_entity_poly.pdbx_seq_one_letter_code
_entity_poly.pdbx_strand_id
1 'polypeptide(L)'
;MPMVKRFNVEMHTRSGKAIYLCQFGDGMEWTTDYDAALEYDDVEEADADAQRYGGEVFEFQRHARPGEIVLPRFDRNPIVHGAVIGRLEAAE
;
A
#
# COMPACT_ATOMS: atom_id res chain seq x y z
N MET A 1 15.60 -9.05 14.62
CA MET A 1 14.56 -8.00 14.75
C MET A 1 13.26 -8.57 14.24
N PRO A 2 12.11 -8.32 14.90
CA PRO A 2 10.82 -8.80 14.42
C PRO A 2 10.53 -8.25 13.01
N MET A 3 9.85 -9.03 12.18
CA MET A 3 9.30 -8.57 10.92
C MET A 3 7.97 -7.86 11.19
N VAL A 4 7.78 -6.71 10.57
CA VAL A 4 6.53 -5.94 10.61
C VAL A 4 5.91 -5.92 9.23
N LYS A 5 4.59 -6.04 9.21
CA LYS A 5 3.79 -5.86 8.01
C LYS A 5 3.46 -4.38 7.88
N ARG A 6 3.69 -3.82 6.69
CA ARG A 6 3.48 -2.41 6.34
C ARG A 6 2.78 -2.33 5.00
N PHE A 7 2.07 -1.23 4.78
CA PHE A 7 1.39 -0.96 3.52
C PHE A 7 1.91 0.33 2.92
N ASN A 8 1.85 0.43 1.60
CA ASN A 8 2.04 1.68 0.86
C ASN A 8 1.05 1.69 -0.32
N VAL A 9 0.94 2.81 -1.01
CA VAL A 9 0.26 2.92 -2.30
C VAL A 9 1.32 2.89 -3.40
N GLU A 10 1.19 1.95 -4.33
CA GLU A 10 2.01 1.82 -5.52
C GLU A 10 1.21 2.20 -6.76
N MET A 11 1.85 2.86 -7.72
CA MET A 11 1.34 3.06 -9.07
C MET A 11 2.39 2.58 -10.06
N HIS A 12 1.94 2.07 -11.21
CA HIS A 12 2.80 1.76 -12.33
C HIS A 12 2.75 2.87 -13.38
N THR A 13 3.91 3.43 -13.72
CA THR A 13 4.04 4.34 -14.86
C THR A 13 3.73 3.63 -16.17
N ARG A 14 3.48 4.39 -17.26
CA ARG A 14 3.22 3.83 -18.60
C ARG A 14 4.33 2.89 -19.11
N SER A 15 5.55 3.04 -18.60
CA SER A 15 6.70 2.17 -18.92
C SER A 15 6.78 0.92 -18.04
N GLY A 16 5.82 0.68 -17.14
CA GLY A 16 5.80 -0.44 -16.21
C GLY A 16 6.70 -0.25 -14.99
N LYS A 17 7.25 0.94 -14.77
CA LYS A 17 8.06 1.24 -13.58
C LYS A 17 7.15 1.56 -12.39
N ALA A 18 7.36 0.87 -11.27
CA ALA A 18 6.69 1.15 -10.01
C ALA A 18 7.17 2.47 -9.39
N ILE A 19 6.20 3.24 -8.88
CA ILE A 19 6.36 4.45 -8.10
C ILE A 19 5.48 4.34 -6.86
N TYR A 20 5.93 4.94 -5.77
CA TYR A 20 5.34 4.80 -4.44
C TYR A 20 4.89 6.15 -3.94
N LEU A 21 3.82 6.16 -3.16
CA LEU A 21 3.39 7.38 -2.49
C LEU A 21 4.38 7.74 -1.37
N CYS A 22 4.70 9.02 -1.24
CA CYS A 22 5.62 9.58 -0.27
C CYS A 22 5.02 10.87 0.28
N GLN A 23 5.21 11.13 1.57
CA GLN A 23 4.88 12.42 2.15
C GLN A 23 5.98 13.44 1.82
N PHE A 24 5.62 14.56 1.22
CA PHE A 24 6.55 15.65 0.93
C PHE A 24 5.98 16.97 1.46
N GLY A 25 6.51 17.43 2.60
CA GLY A 25 5.96 18.56 3.34
C GLY A 25 4.53 18.27 3.83
N ASP A 26 3.59 19.18 3.52
CA ASP A 26 2.16 19.02 3.81
C ASP A 26 1.39 18.26 2.71
N GLY A 27 2.07 17.80 1.65
CA GLY A 27 1.46 17.13 0.51
C GLY A 27 1.92 15.67 0.34
N MET A 28 1.33 15.01 -0.66
CA MET A 28 1.75 13.68 -1.11
C MET A 28 2.34 13.77 -2.52
N GLU A 29 3.44 13.06 -2.75
CA GLU A 29 4.15 12.98 -4.02
C GLU A 29 4.49 11.52 -4.36
N TRP A 30 4.66 11.23 -5.64
CA TRP A 30 5.10 9.92 -6.11
C TRP A 30 6.63 9.87 -6.23
N THR A 31 7.24 8.92 -5.55
CA THR A 31 8.69 8.69 -5.55
C THR A 31 9.04 7.32 -6.14
N THR A 32 10.23 7.21 -6.72
CA THR A 32 10.82 5.90 -7.06
C THR A 32 11.74 5.38 -5.95
N ASP A 33 11.95 6.19 -4.91
CA ASP A 33 12.81 5.86 -3.79
C ASP A 33 12.02 5.11 -2.72
N TYR A 34 12.43 3.88 -2.45
CA TYR A 34 11.76 2.99 -1.51
C TYR A 34 11.92 3.42 -0.05
N ASP A 35 12.99 4.13 0.29
CA ASP A 35 13.28 4.54 1.67
C ASP A 35 12.46 5.78 2.08
N ALA A 36 12.21 6.67 1.11
CA ALA A 36 11.31 7.80 1.26
C ALA A 36 9.82 7.41 1.17
N ALA A 37 9.52 6.21 0.70
CA ALA A 37 8.16 5.75 0.50
C ALA A 37 7.37 5.72 1.82
N LEU A 38 6.13 6.21 1.78
CA LEU A 38 5.27 6.30 2.96
C LEU A 38 4.86 4.90 3.43
N GLU A 39 4.90 4.67 4.74
CA GLU A 39 4.57 3.38 5.32
C GLU A 39 3.35 3.51 6.23
N TYR A 40 2.27 2.85 5.88
CA TYR A 40 1.07 2.75 6.70
C TYR A 40 1.15 1.53 7.63
N ASP A 41 0.72 1.73 8.87
CA ASP A 41 0.41 0.64 9.79
C ASP A 41 -0.90 -0.05 9.41
N ASP A 42 -1.86 0.67 8.84
CA ASP A 42 -3.19 0.14 8.55
C ASP A 42 -3.52 0.12 7.05
N VAL A 43 -4.22 -0.94 6.63
CA VAL A 43 -4.63 -1.14 5.24
C VAL A 43 -5.74 -0.17 4.85
N GLU A 44 -6.64 0.20 5.77
CA GLU A 44 -7.75 1.11 5.49
C GLU A 44 -7.24 2.54 5.23
N GLU A 45 -6.18 2.95 5.95
CA GLU A 45 -5.52 4.24 5.70
C GLU A 45 -4.81 4.24 4.34
N ALA A 46 -4.09 3.17 4.01
CA ALA A 46 -3.47 3.03 2.70
C ALA A 46 -4.50 3.01 1.56
N ASP A 47 -5.65 2.36 1.77
CA ASP A 47 -6.73 2.29 0.78
C ASP A 47 -7.41 3.65 0.56
N ALA A 48 -7.62 4.43 1.62
CA ALA A 48 -8.14 5.79 1.52
C ALA A 48 -7.22 6.69 0.67
N ASP A 49 -5.90 6.58 0.86
CA ASP A 49 -4.91 7.30 0.06
C ASP A 49 -4.83 6.77 -1.38
N ALA A 50 -4.94 5.45 -1.59
CA ALA A 50 -5.00 4.85 -2.92
C ALA A 50 -6.22 5.36 -3.72
N GLN A 51 -7.39 5.42 -3.08
CA GLN A 51 -8.61 5.99 -3.67
C GLN A 51 -8.47 7.49 -3.96
N ARG A 52 -7.74 8.23 -3.14
CA ARG A 52 -7.57 9.68 -3.26
C ARG A 52 -6.55 10.08 -4.33
N TYR A 53 -5.39 9.43 -4.35
CA TYR A 53 -4.27 9.79 -5.22
C TYR A 53 -4.20 8.94 -6.50
N GLY A 54 -4.97 7.85 -6.56
CA GLY A 54 -4.95 6.88 -7.64
C GLY A 54 -3.75 5.94 -7.49
N GLY A 55 -4.00 4.66 -7.30
CA GLY A 55 -2.96 3.65 -7.11
C GLY A 55 -3.54 2.38 -6.52
N GLU A 56 -2.68 1.46 -6.14
CA GLU A 56 -3.04 0.19 -5.53
C GLU A 56 -2.31 0.01 -4.21
N VAL A 57 -2.99 -0.53 -3.21
CA VAL A 57 -2.36 -0.82 -1.92
C VAL A 57 -1.41 -2.00 -2.09
N PHE A 58 -0.16 -1.77 -1.70
CA PHE A 58 0.93 -2.74 -1.74
C PHE A 58 1.33 -3.11 -0.31
N GLU A 59 1.20 -4.41 0.03
CA GLU A 59 1.66 -4.96 1.31
C GLU A 59 3.13 -5.42 1.20
N PHE A 60 3.95 -5.04 2.17
CA PHE A 60 5.32 -5.53 2.30
C PHE A 60 5.71 -5.81 3.75
N GLN A 61 6.80 -6.55 3.90
CA GLN A 61 7.37 -6.87 5.20
C GLN A 61 8.78 -6.30 5.30
N ARG A 62 9.09 -5.64 6.42
CA ARG A 62 10.45 -5.20 6.74
C ARG A 62 10.82 -5.49 8.18
N HIS A 63 12.10 -5.38 8.50
CA HIS A 63 12.52 -5.40 9.91
C HIS A 63 11.99 -4.16 10.64
N ALA A 64 11.51 -4.37 11.86
CA ALA A 64 11.12 -3.28 12.75
C ALA A 64 12.30 -2.34 12.99
N ARG A 65 12.07 -1.02 12.89
CA ARG A 65 13.08 -0.01 13.21
C ARG A 65 13.35 -0.01 14.72
N PRO A 66 14.56 0.36 15.17
CA PRO A 66 14.84 0.51 16.60
C PRO A 66 13.84 1.49 17.25
N GLY A 67 13.09 1.03 18.26
CA GLY A 67 12.06 1.82 18.95
C GLY A 67 10.64 1.68 18.39
N GLU A 68 10.44 0.96 17.29
CA GLU A 68 9.11 0.65 16.77
C GLU A 68 8.42 -0.39 17.66
N ILE A 69 7.27 -0.01 18.26
CA ILE A 69 6.51 -0.90 19.13
C ILE A 69 5.75 -1.89 18.26
N VAL A 70 6.31 -3.09 18.11
CA VAL A 70 5.64 -4.20 17.43
C VAL A 70 4.66 -4.85 18.39
N LEU A 71 3.40 -4.39 18.36
CA LEU A 71 2.33 -5.10 19.03
C LEU A 71 1.97 -6.34 18.21
N PRO A 72 1.78 -7.53 18.84
CA PRO A 72 1.23 -8.68 18.15
C PRO A 72 -0.19 -8.31 17.72
N ARG A 73 -0.38 -8.00 16.43
CA ARG A 73 -1.72 -7.84 15.86
C ARG A 73 -2.37 -9.21 15.95
N PHE A 74 -3.39 -9.33 16.80
CA PHE A 74 -4.33 -10.44 16.69
C PHE A 74 -5.06 -10.23 15.36
N ASP A 75 -4.64 -10.96 14.32
CA ASP A 75 -5.33 -11.04 13.03
C ASP A 75 -6.80 -11.45 13.26
N ARG A 76 -7.67 -10.47 13.48
CA ARG A 76 -9.07 -10.58 13.10
C ARG A 76 -9.08 -10.43 11.59
N ASN A 77 -8.90 -11.54 10.90
CA ASN A 77 -9.25 -11.67 9.49
C ASN A 77 -10.76 -11.39 9.35
N PRO A 78 -11.15 -10.38 8.57
CA PRO A 78 -12.18 -10.66 7.59
C PRO A 78 -11.71 -10.32 6.18
N ILE A 79 -11.78 -11.36 5.34
CA ILE A 79 -11.82 -11.34 3.88
C ILE A 79 -12.78 -10.24 3.40
N VAL A 80 -12.30 -9.19 2.71
CA VAL A 80 -13.14 -8.28 1.89
C VAL A 80 -12.28 -7.78 0.72
N HIS A 81 -12.35 -8.43 -0.45
CA HIS A 81 -13.14 -8.05 -1.64
C HIS A 81 -12.80 -6.67 -2.24
N GLY A 82 -11.98 -6.67 -3.29
CA GLY A 82 -11.68 -5.51 -4.14
C GLY A 82 -11.41 -5.90 -5.60
N ALA A 83 -12.49 -5.95 -6.39
CA ALA A 83 -12.57 -5.76 -7.86
C ALA A 83 -11.67 -6.56 -8.82
N VAL A 84 -12.05 -7.81 -9.11
CA VAL A 84 -11.95 -8.32 -10.50
C VAL A 84 -13.18 -7.78 -11.26
N ILE A 85 -13.01 -6.72 -12.03
CA ILE A 85 -13.93 -6.40 -13.15
C ILE A 85 -13.34 -7.05 -14.40
N GLY A 86 -13.44 -8.38 -14.45
CA GLY A 86 -13.21 -9.17 -15.65
C GLY A 86 -14.51 -9.22 -16.46
N ARG A 87 -14.57 -8.38 -17.48
CA ARG A 87 -15.59 -8.28 -18.53
C ARG A 87 -16.05 -9.67 -19.02
N LEU A 88 -17.29 -10.05 -18.68
CA LEU A 88 -17.99 -11.18 -19.29
C LEU A 88 -18.70 -10.66 -20.54
N GLU A 89 -18.07 -10.77 -21.70
CA GLU A 89 -18.76 -10.54 -22.97
C GLU A 89 -19.74 -11.69 -23.19
N ALA A 90 -21.02 -11.33 -23.20
CA ALA A 90 -22.12 -12.24 -23.52
C ALA A 90 -21.92 -12.75 -24.96
N ALA A 91 -21.91 -14.07 -25.10
CA ALA A 91 -22.06 -14.73 -26.39
C ALA A 91 -23.52 -14.57 -26.86
N GLU A 92 -23.69 -14.13 -28.12
CA GLU A 92 -24.93 -14.24 -28.90
C GLU A 92 -24.96 -15.59 -29.63
#